data_AF-A0A7L4ZL73-F1
#
_entry.id   AF-A0A7L4ZL73-F1
#
_cell.length_a   1.000
_cell.length_b   1.000
_cell.length_c   1.000
_cell.angle_alpha   90.00
_cell.angle_beta   90.00
_cell.angle_gamma   90.00
#
_symmetry.space_group_name_H-M   'P 1'
#
loop_
_entity.id
_entity.type
_entity.pdbx_description
1 polymer ?
#
loop_
_entity_poly.entity_id
_entity_poly.type
_entity_poly.pdbx_seq_one_letter_code
_entity_poly.pdbx_strand_id
1 'polypeptide(L)'
;MAMKKQHRLFLIQVAIALVIFLGTSFAVKSIFLKDPKAQSYLSFNDGIKNMASNTYSLIDSLIAQNDLTFDPTSGKMLDKVLNNLKYSEKPKFLIIGSSQMRVMQGEDIQDSYQKMVSRKMAQFTGDKYATYNLSLGGMSTPEKFIMSEKGVEIINPDRILIAVTPWDGLAEVIRPEVKAIVNKTYKKVENKLEKNGNDEAVTNAVSDEVFPLNINSKITTAVDKIVEDNIDIYQKRSAIKKWLNAETIGVLKEIRDVNSEKTEDVFRTNTPAYWKTFNQDLDNIEGWESEIAHTGSKSIKIVNEKAQSAKWTGDDILLKKPTDTFDFEGWSKAENVQNSKLYCIDFQVIFEDGTSKWFYKGLTFNTGTHDWELVKTRIQFDKKVTSIKPHVLFYGGTGTVWFDEIKAMPVYNGVASENLLPNAGFEEELTERVNVSYSYTTAEWVRIQQNMFLVVDQLAKLKTKEQNVFLLTPFWHNNEKTAYPQRAQYKDLVEAVKKYCVQNNVAFVDASYILSKDNFGLYTNGEKKGKIDVLHFNAEGHEKLAKYIIKELNL
;
A
#
# COMPACT_ATOMS: atom_id res chain seq x y z
N MET A 1 -65.19 15.84 28.35
CA MET A 1 -65.38 15.13 27.06
C MET A 1 -64.96 13.68 27.25
N ALA A 2 -65.89 12.72 27.18
CA ALA A 2 -65.56 11.31 27.43
C ALA A 2 -64.67 10.76 26.32
N MET A 3 -63.54 10.16 26.69
CA MET A 3 -62.56 9.60 25.76
C MET A 3 -63.24 8.51 24.90
N LYS A 4 -63.27 8.68 23.57
CA LYS A 4 -63.89 7.74 22.64
C LYS A 4 -63.32 6.33 22.85
N LYS A 5 -64.18 5.30 22.81
CA LYS A 5 -63.84 3.88 23.06
C LYS A 5 -62.61 3.42 22.27
N GLN A 6 -62.44 3.92 21.04
CA GLN A 6 -61.30 3.63 20.15
C GLN A 6 -59.97 4.16 20.70
N HIS A 7 -59.93 5.36 21.30
CA HIS A 7 -58.72 5.91 21.90
C HIS A 7 -58.33 5.16 23.18
N ARG A 8 -59.32 4.69 23.96
CA ARG A 8 -59.08 3.86 25.13
C ARG A 8 -58.51 2.49 24.74
N LEU A 9 -59.02 1.89 23.66
CA LEU A 9 -58.49 0.65 23.10
C LEU A 9 -57.07 0.81 22.56
N PHE A 10 -56.78 1.92 21.88
CA PHE A 10 -55.43 2.24 21.39
C PHE A 10 -54.43 2.40 22.55
N LEU A 11 -54.79 3.13 23.60
CA LEU A 11 -53.94 3.28 24.79
C LEU A 11 -53.71 1.96 25.53
N ILE A 12 -54.74 1.10 25.61
CA ILE A 12 -54.60 -0.25 26.17
C ILE A 12 -53.67 -1.10 25.30
N GLN A 13 -53.77 -1.03 23.97
CA GLN A 13 -52.87 -1.74 23.06
C GLN A 13 -51.41 -1.27 23.20
N VAL A 14 -51.19 0.04 23.31
CA VAL A 14 -49.85 0.60 23.54
C VAL A 14 -49.30 0.17 24.90
N ALA A 15 -50.11 0.17 25.95
CA ALA A 15 -49.72 -0.31 27.26
C ALA A 15 -49.38 -1.81 27.27
N ILE A 16 -50.18 -2.64 26.60
CA ILE A 16 -49.92 -4.08 26.45
C ILE A 16 -48.64 -4.32 25.64
N ALA A 17 -48.44 -3.60 24.53
CA ALA A 17 -47.23 -3.70 23.73
C ALA A 17 -45.97 -3.31 24.53
N LEU A 18 -46.06 -2.25 25.35
CA LEU A 18 -44.99 -1.84 26.26
C LEU A 18 -44.69 -2.90 27.31
N VAL A 19 -45.72 -3.49 27.94
CA VAL A 19 -45.54 -4.55 28.94
C VAL A 19 -44.93 -5.81 28.32
N ILE A 20 -45.39 -6.22 27.14
CA ILE A 20 -44.81 -7.36 26.40
C ILE A 20 -43.36 -7.07 26.02
N PHE A 21 -43.08 -5.88 25.50
CA PHE A 21 -41.72 -5.48 25.11
C PHE A 21 -40.77 -5.49 26.31
N LEU A 22 -41.18 -4.88 27.44
CA LEU A 22 -40.38 -4.82 28.66
C LEU A 22 -40.17 -6.21 29.28
N GLY A 23 -41.22 -7.04 29.32
CA GLY A 23 -41.14 -8.41 29.82
C GLY A 23 -40.22 -9.29 28.96
N THR A 24 -40.31 -9.18 27.64
CA THR A 24 -39.46 -9.92 26.70
C THR A 24 -38.00 -9.46 26.81
N SER A 25 -37.78 -8.15 26.92
CA SER A 25 -36.46 -7.54 27.08
C SER A 25 -35.79 -7.99 28.39
N PHE A 26 -36.55 -8.05 29.50
CA PHE A 26 -36.06 -8.54 30.78
C PHE A 26 -35.73 -10.04 30.77
N ALA A 27 -36.57 -10.85 30.14
CA ALA A 27 -36.34 -12.29 29.98
C ALA A 27 -35.06 -12.55 29.15
N VAL A 28 -34.91 -11.87 28.01
CA VAL A 28 -33.72 -11.98 27.15
C VAL A 28 -32.46 -11.53 27.89
N LYS A 29 -32.51 -10.44 28.68
CA LYS A 29 -31.40 -10.00 29.53
C LYS A 29 -31.01 -11.04 30.57
N SER A 30 -32.00 -11.62 31.26
CA SER A 30 -31.74 -12.62 32.30
C SER A 30 -31.10 -13.89 31.72
N ILE A 31 -31.54 -14.31 30.54
CA ILE A 31 -30.98 -15.49 29.85
C ILE A 31 -29.59 -15.19 29.30
N PHE A 32 -29.39 -14.04 28.65
CA PHE A 32 -28.09 -13.61 28.12
C PHE A 32 -27.03 -13.48 29.20
N LEU A 33 -27.35 -12.91 30.37
CA LEU A 33 -26.37 -12.75 31.46
C LEU A 33 -26.03 -14.08 32.17
N LYS A 34 -26.90 -15.10 32.06
CA LYS A 34 -26.70 -16.42 32.65
C LYS A 34 -25.97 -17.41 31.73
N ASP A 35 -25.86 -17.12 30.44
CA ASP A 35 -25.16 -17.96 29.48
C ASP A 35 -23.63 -17.72 29.53
N PRO A 36 -22.81 -18.72 29.92
CA PRO A 36 -21.36 -18.59 29.96
C PRO A 36 -20.75 -18.26 28.58
N LYS A 37 -21.39 -18.65 27.48
CA LYS A 37 -20.97 -18.30 26.10
C LYS A 37 -21.31 -16.86 25.73
N ALA A 38 -22.20 -16.20 26.46
CA ALA A 38 -22.51 -14.78 26.24
C ALA A 38 -21.38 -13.85 26.72
N GLN A 39 -20.58 -14.29 27.70
CA GLN A 39 -19.46 -13.52 28.25
C GLN A 39 -18.37 -13.23 27.22
N SER A 40 -18.13 -14.11 26.24
CA SER A 40 -17.19 -13.86 25.14
C SER A 40 -17.66 -12.77 24.15
N TYR A 41 -18.92 -12.35 24.22
CA TYR A 41 -19.43 -11.20 23.45
C TYR A 41 -19.34 -9.88 24.23
N LEU A 42 -18.97 -9.92 25.52
CA LEU A 42 -18.79 -8.74 26.39
C LEU A 42 -17.33 -8.27 26.46
N SER A 43 -16.37 -9.02 25.92
CA SER A 43 -14.97 -8.60 25.82
C SER A 43 -14.77 -7.55 24.72
N PHE A 44 -14.30 -6.39 25.18
CA PHE A 44 -14.08 -5.13 24.49
C PHE A 44 -13.09 -5.24 23.31
N ASN A 45 -13.60 -5.35 22.08
CA ASN A 45 -12.88 -5.02 20.82
C ASN A 45 -13.81 -5.03 19.59
N ASP A 46 -14.90 -5.81 19.66
CA ASP A 46 -15.86 -5.97 18.57
C ASP A 46 -16.95 -4.88 18.55
N GLY A 47 -17.08 -4.06 19.60
CA GLY A 47 -18.14 -3.06 19.74
C GLY A 47 -18.04 -1.92 18.73
N ILE A 48 -16.87 -1.31 18.56
CA ILE A 48 -16.62 -0.22 17.59
C ILE A 48 -16.78 -0.74 16.15
N LYS A 49 -16.23 -1.94 15.88
CA LYS A 49 -16.30 -2.61 14.58
C LYS A 49 -17.74 -2.93 14.14
N ASN A 50 -18.59 -3.36 15.08
CA ASN A 50 -19.98 -3.70 14.80
C ASN A 50 -20.96 -2.51 14.89
N MET A 51 -20.53 -1.33 15.39
CA MET A 51 -21.32 -0.09 15.42
C MET A 51 -21.12 0.76 14.16
N ALA A 52 -19.94 0.70 13.53
CA ALA A 52 -19.61 1.48 12.35
C ALA A 52 -19.79 0.67 11.06
N SER A 53 -20.93 0.83 10.36
CA SER A 53 -21.14 0.21 9.03
C SER A 53 -20.29 0.83 7.93
N ASN A 54 -19.77 2.04 8.16
CA ASN A 54 -18.90 2.78 7.24
C ASN A 54 -18.00 3.79 7.99
N THR A 55 -17.06 4.38 7.26
CA THR A 55 -16.09 5.39 7.73
C THR A 55 -16.71 6.58 8.48
N TYR A 56 -17.91 7.01 8.09
CA TYR A 56 -18.60 8.16 8.70
C TYR A 56 -19.17 7.80 10.08
N SER A 57 -19.81 6.64 10.18
CA SER A 57 -20.33 6.11 11.46
C SER A 57 -19.23 5.74 12.46
N LEU A 58 -18.00 5.47 11.99
CA LEU A 58 -16.84 5.27 12.84
C LEU A 58 -16.50 6.55 13.61
N ILE A 59 -16.58 7.72 12.96
CA ILE A 59 -16.32 9.01 13.62
C ILE A 59 -17.28 9.19 14.79
N ASP A 60 -18.59 9.02 14.58
CA ASP A 60 -19.58 9.18 15.64
C ASP A 60 -19.35 8.22 16.81
N SER A 61 -18.97 6.97 16.51
CA SER A 61 -18.65 5.97 17.54
C SER A 61 -17.42 6.36 18.35
N LEU A 62 -16.37 6.88 17.70
CA LEU A 62 -15.14 7.33 18.36
C LEU A 62 -15.35 8.61 19.17
N ILE A 63 -16.20 9.53 18.72
CA ILE A 63 -16.60 10.72 19.48
C ILE A 63 -17.32 10.31 20.76
N ALA A 64 -18.31 9.43 20.65
CA ALA A 64 -19.10 8.96 21.79
C ALA A 64 -18.25 8.29 22.87
N GLN A 65 -17.08 7.74 22.51
CA GLN A 65 -16.16 7.05 23.41
C GLN A 65 -14.96 7.89 23.84
N ASN A 66 -14.88 9.16 23.43
CA ASN A 66 -13.71 10.01 23.62
C ASN A 66 -12.40 9.32 23.14
N ASP A 67 -12.45 8.69 21.97
CA ASP A 67 -11.28 8.02 21.37
C ASP A 67 -10.96 8.53 19.95
N LEU A 68 -11.64 9.58 19.48
CA LEU A 68 -11.35 10.14 18.16
C LEU A 68 -9.98 10.83 18.14
N THR A 69 -9.01 10.17 17.51
CA THR A 69 -7.63 10.66 17.40
C THR A 69 -7.14 10.82 15.96
N PHE A 70 -7.99 10.52 14.96
CA PHE A 70 -7.62 10.56 13.54
C PHE A 70 -8.83 10.81 12.64
N ASP A 71 -8.58 11.20 11.38
CA ASP A 71 -9.63 11.29 10.36
C ASP A 71 -9.68 10.02 9.50
N PRO A 72 -10.71 9.17 9.62
CA PRO A 72 -10.87 7.97 8.81
C PRO A 72 -11.30 8.30 7.36
N THR A 73 -11.78 9.51 7.06
CA THR A 73 -12.28 9.94 5.75
C THR A 73 -11.23 10.60 4.84
N SER A 74 -9.99 10.74 5.33
CA SER A 74 -8.88 11.36 4.60
C SER A 74 -9.15 12.81 4.19
N GLY A 75 -9.69 13.63 5.10
CA GLY A 75 -9.86 15.07 4.98
C GLY A 75 -11.31 15.52 4.81
N LYS A 76 -12.22 14.63 4.42
CA LYS A 76 -13.61 15.01 4.09
C LYS A 76 -14.41 15.50 5.29
N MET A 77 -14.10 15.01 6.49
CA MET A 77 -14.77 15.37 7.75
C MET A 77 -13.82 16.06 8.73
N LEU A 78 -12.76 16.67 8.23
CA LEU A 78 -11.69 17.26 9.04
C LEU A 78 -12.21 18.24 10.10
N ASP A 79 -13.17 19.08 9.72
CA ASP A 79 -13.78 20.05 10.64
C ASP A 79 -14.49 19.37 11.83
N LYS A 80 -15.22 18.28 11.57
CA LYS A 80 -15.88 17.49 12.62
C LYS A 80 -14.84 16.79 13.49
N VAL A 81 -13.78 16.26 12.88
CA VAL A 81 -12.70 15.58 13.60
C VAL A 81 -12.00 16.54 14.54
N LEU A 82 -11.55 17.70 14.05
CA LEU A 82 -10.82 18.70 14.84
C LEU A 82 -11.66 19.28 15.99
N ASN A 83 -12.99 19.40 15.82
CA ASN A 83 -13.90 19.82 16.89
C ASN A 83 -14.11 18.78 17.99
N ASN A 84 -13.82 17.50 17.73
CA ASN A 84 -14.17 16.40 18.64
C ASN A 84 -12.97 15.49 18.92
N LEU A 85 -11.74 16.01 18.83
CA LEU A 85 -10.55 15.26 19.19
C LEU A 85 -10.62 14.83 20.66
N LYS A 86 -10.14 13.61 20.91
CA LYS A 86 -10.04 13.01 22.24
C LYS A 86 -9.47 13.99 23.26
N TYR A 87 -10.14 14.13 24.40
CA TYR A 87 -9.57 14.76 25.58
C TYR A 87 -8.67 13.79 26.35
N SER A 88 -7.51 14.27 26.81
CA SER A 88 -6.64 13.56 27.73
C SER A 88 -5.74 14.54 28.50
N GLU A 89 -5.57 14.29 29.80
CA GLU A 89 -4.60 15.02 30.65
C GLU A 89 -3.18 14.42 30.59
N LYS A 90 -3.04 13.21 30.04
CA LYS A 90 -1.73 12.55 29.84
C LYS A 90 -0.84 13.35 28.89
N PRO A 91 0.50 13.19 28.96
CA PRO A 91 1.42 13.72 27.95
C PRO A 91 0.98 13.34 26.54
N LYS A 92 0.92 14.32 25.63
CA LYS A 92 0.30 14.16 24.32
C LYS A 92 1.36 14.08 23.24
N PHE A 93 1.24 13.07 22.39
CA PHE A 93 2.15 12.84 21.28
C PHE A 93 1.38 13.00 19.97
N LEU A 94 1.72 14.03 19.19
CA LEU A 94 1.06 14.31 17.91
C LEU A 94 1.85 13.71 16.75
N ILE A 95 1.18 12.96 15.90
CA ILE A 95 1.71 12.36 14.68
C ILE A 95 1.03 13.00 13.49
N ILE A 96 1.85 13.51 12.57
CA ILE A 96 1.45 14.04 11.27
C ILE A 96 2.19 13.26 10.19
N GLY A 97 1.51 12.86 9.13
CA GLY A 97 2.08 12.02 8.09
C GLY A 97 1.12 11.78 6.95
N SER A 98 1.55 10.95 6.01
CA SER A 98 0.75 10.54 4.86
C SER A 98 0.07 9.19 5.11
N SER A 99 -0.22 8.44 4.04
CA SER A 99 -0.94 7.17 4.12
C SER A 99 -0.26 6.13 5.02
N GLN A 100 1.08 6.14 5.13
CA GLN A 100 1.86 5.18 5.94
C GLN A 100 1.47 5.20 7.41
N MET A 101 0.91 6.31 7.89
CA MET A 101 0.55 6.48 9.28
C MET A 101 -0.90 6.12 9.57
N ARG A 102 -1.74 5.86 8.55
CA ARG A 102 -3.19 5.68 8.73
C ARG A 102 -3.84 4.54 7.93
N VAL A 103 -3.25 4.10 6.82
CA VAL A 103 -3.86 3.07 5.96
C VAL A 103 -3.03 1.80 6.07
N MET A 104 -3.70 0.70 6.41
CA MET A 104 -3.10 -0.63 6.36
C MET A 104 -3.43 -1.31 5.07
N GLN A 105 -2.44 -2.02 4.55
CA GLN A 105 -2.62 -2.81 3.35
C GLN A 105 -3.64 -3.94 3.58
N GLY A 106 -4.66 -4.00 2.73
CA GLY A 106 -5.63 -5.10 2.71
C GLY A 106 -6.62 -5.13 3.88
N GLU A 107 -6.65 -4.10 4.72
CA GLU A 107 -7.57 -4.02 5.85
C GLU A 107 -8.48 -2.78 5.76
N ASP A 108 -9.74 -2.96 6.14
CA ASP A 108 -10.67 -1.85 6.31
C ASP A 108 -10.25 -0.95 7.48
N ILE A 109 -10.65 0.32 7.43
CA ILE A 109 -10.21 1.34 8.40
C ILE A 109 -10.67 1.02 9.84
N GLN A 110 -11.82 0.34 9.98
CA GLN A 110 -12.37 -0.13 11.25
C GLN A 110 -11.50 -1.24 11.86
N ASP A 111 -10.93 -2.11 11.02
CA ASP A 111 -10.10 -3.23 11.46
C ASP A 111 -8.66 -2.82 11.78
N SER A 112 -8.17 -1.82 11.05
CA SER A 112 -6.81 -1.33 11.18
C SER A 112 -6.63 -0.29 12.28
N TYR A 113 -7.68 0.39 12.75
CA TYR A 113 -7.56 1.50 13.70
C TYR A 113 -6.69 1.18 14.92
N GLN A 114 -6.98 0.09 15.66
CA GLN A 114 -6.21 -0.30 16.85
C GLN A 114 -4.81 -0.84 16.53
N LYS A 115 -4.53 -1.14 15.27
CA LYS A 115 -3.23 -1.64 14.83
C LYS A 115 -2.31 -0.51 14.35
N MET A 116 -2.83 0.72 14.15
CA MET A 116 -2.06 1.85 13.62
C MET A 116 -0.86 2.20 14.51
N VAL A 117 0.15 2.85 13.92
CA VAL A 117 1.39 3.23 14.65
C VAL A 117 1.05 3.98 15.94
N SER A 118 0.15 4.96 15.87
CA SER A 118 -0.28 5.74 17.03
C SER A 118 -0.86 4.87 18.14
N ARG A 119 -1.76 3.94 17.81
CA ARG A 119 -2.40 3.05 18.79
C ARG A 119 -1.43 2.04 19.38
N LYS A 120 -0.54 1.49 18.56
CA LYS A 120 0.55 0.62 19.03
C LYS A 120 1.52 1.36 19.93
N MET A 121 1.83 2.64 19.64
CA MET A 121 2.67 3.46 20.50
C MET A 121 2.02 3.69 21.87
N ALA A 122 0.74 4.06 21.91
CA ALA A 122 0.00 4.16 23.17
C ALA A 122 0.05 2.83 23.95
N GLN A 123 -0.27 1.71 23.27
CA GLN A 123 -0.27 0.38 23.87
C GLN A 123 1.11 -0.02 24.45
N PHE A 124 2.18 0.09 23.67
CA PHE A 124 3.51 -0.38 24.07
C PHE A 124 4.19 0.51 25.10
N THR A 125 3.78 1.78 25.21
CA THR A 125 4.21 2.67 26.29
C THR A 125 3.33 2.54 27.54
N GLY A 126 2.43 1.55 27.61
CA GLY A 126 1.52 1.35 28.75
C GLY A 126 0.54 2.51 28.94
N ASP A 127 0.09 3.11 27.83
CA ASP A 127 -0.71 4.33 27.77
C ASP A 127 -0.10 5.52 28.54
N LYS A 128 1.23 5.58 28.63
CA LYS A 128 1.94 6.74 29.18
C LYS A 128 1.65 8.01 28.39
N TYR A 129 1.52 7.90 27.07
CA TYR A 129 1.21 9.01 26.17
C TYR A 129 -0.21 8.87 25.58
N ALA A 130 -0.91 9.98 25.47
CA ALA A 130 -2.08 10.09 24.60
C ALA A 130 -1.65 10.44 23.18
N THR A 131 -1.79 9.50 22.25
CA THR A 131 -1.37 9.68 20.87
C THR A 131 -2.49 10.26 20.01
N TYR A 132 -2.15 11.26 19.18
CA TYR A 132 -3.03 11.88 18.21
C TYR A 132 -2.42 11.68 16.82
N ASN A 133 -3.22 11.30 15.83
CA ASN A 133 -2.76 11.02 14.48
C ASN A 133 -3.57 11.83 13.47
N LEU A 134 -3.10 13.02 13.14
CA LEU A 134 -3.77 13.89 12.16
C LEU A 134 -3.20 13.71 10.75
N SER A 135 -2.71 12.52 10.45
CA SER A 135 -2.24 12.13 9.12
C SER A 135 -3.39 11.97 8.14
N LEU A 136 -3.17 12.37 6.89
CA LEU A 136 -4.14 12.24 5.78
C LEU A 136 -3.55 11.37 4.66
N GLY A 137 -4.39 10.73 3.85
CA GLY A 137 -3.91 9.94 2.73
C GLY A 137 -3.26 10.84 1.67
N GLY A 138 -2.02 10.56 1.27
CA GLY A 138 -1.28 11.38 0.30
C GLY A 138 -1.18 12.85 0.70
N MET A 139 -0.63 13.12 1.89
CA MET A 139 -0.55 14.46 2.46
C MET A 139 0.65 15.22 1.88
N SER A 140 0.39 16.41 1.33
CA SER A 140 1.44 17.28 0.80
C SER A 140 2.25 17.93 1.92
N THR A 141 3.45 18.43 1.59
CA THR A 141 4.27 19.16 2.56
C THR A 141 3.54 20.39 3.13
N PRO A 142 2.88 21.24 2.32
CA PRO A 142 2.08 22.35 2.85
C PRO A 142 0.90 21.92 3.73
N GLU A 143 0.22 20.80 3.42
CA GLU A 143 -0.84 20.27 4.27
C GLU A 143 -0.31 19.84 5.64
N LYS A 144 0.88 19.20 5.69
CA LYS A 144 1.54 18.83 6.94
C LYS A 144 1.80 20.04 7.82
N PHE A 145 2.18 21.18 7.23
CA PHE A 145 2.42 22.42 7.98
C PHE A 145 1.12 22.92 8.62
N ILE A 146 0.06 23.05 7.82
CA ILE A 146 -1.26 23.48 8.31
C ILE A 146 -1.75 22.58 9.45
N MET A 147 -1.69 21.26 9.25
CA MET A 147 -2.16 20.29 10.23
C MET A 147 -1.28 20.22 11.48
N SER A 148 0.02 20.44 11.36
CA SER A 148 0.93 20.53 12.50
C SER A 148 0.61 21.76 13.37
N GLU A 149 0.38 22.92 12.74
CA GLU A 149 0.04 24.16 13.46
C GLU A 149 -1.32 24.04 14.14
N LYS A 150 -2.34 23.54 13.42
CA LYS A 150 -3.68 23.32 13.98
C LYS A 150 -3.67 22.25 15.06
N GLY A 151 -2.91 21.17 14.89
CA GLY A 151 -2.74 20.16 15.93
C GLY A 151 -2.12 20.74 17.20
N VAL A 152 -1.11 21.60 17.08
CA VAL A 152 -0.49 22.29 18.22
C VAL A 152 -1.46 23.25 18.90
N GLU A 153 -2.20 24.06 18.12
CA GLU A 153 -3.23 24.98 18.63
C GLU A 153 -4.29 24.26 19.48
N ILE A 154 -4.79 23.12 18.99
CA ILE A 154 -5.93 22.41 19.59
C ILE A 154 -5.50 21.52 20.75
N ILE A 155 -4.44 20.74 20.54
CA ILE A 155 -4.05 19.63 21.42
C ILE A 155 -3.02 20.11 22.45
N ASN A 156 -2.20 21.11 22.11
CA ASN A 156 -1.01 21.53 22.85
C ASN A 156 -0.12 20.33 23.23
N PRO A 157 0.47 19.63 22.24
CA PRO A 157 1.19 18.39 22.47
C PRO A 157 2.54 18.61 23.16
N ASP A 158 2.96 17.63 23.96
CA ASP A 158 4.28 17.61 24.57
C ASP A 158 5.37 17.35 23.52
N ARG A 159 5.04 16.55 22.48
CA ARG A 159 5.93 16.28 21.34
C ARG A 159 5.14 16.13 20.04
N ILE A 160 5.69 16.63 18.93
CA ILE A 160 5.19 16.36 17.58
C ILE A 160 6.20 15.55 16.76
N LEU A 161 5.69 14.62 15.95
CA LEU A 161 6.41 13.88 14.93
C LEU A 161 5.78 14.16 13.57
N ILE A 162 6.60 14.59 12.60
CA ILE A 162 6.20 14.67 11.18
C ILE A 162 6.93 13.57 10.41
N ALA A 163 6.14 12.69 9.79
CA ALA A 163 6.60 11.58 8.96
C ALA A 163 6.64 11.97 7.48
N VAL A 164 7.74 11.66 6.80
CA VAL A 164 8.01 12.10 5.42
C VAL A 164 8.59 10.98 4.56
N THR A 165 8.15 10.93 3.31
CA THR A 165 8.78 10.18 2.21
C THR A 165 9.32 11.11 1.13
N PRO A 166 10.21 10.62 0.23
CA PRO A 166 10.54 11.33 -1.00
C PRO A 166 9.31 11.73 -1.83
N TRP A 167 8.26 10.91 -1.85
CA TRP A 167 7.02 11.21 -2.57
C TRP A 167 6.31 12.46 -1.99
N ASP A 168 6.24 12.56 -0.66
CA ASP A 168 5.65 13.73 0.00
C ASP A 168 6.40 15.04 -0.29
N GLY A 169 7.73 14.92 -0.49
CA GLY A 169 8.62 16.03 -0.82
C GLY A 169 8.36 16.64 -2.20
N LEU A 170 7.53 16.04 -3.05
CA LEU A 170 7.10 16.62 -4.33
C LEU A 170 5.61 16.98 -4.35
N ALA A 171 4.85 16.54 -3.36
CA ALA A 171 3.43 16.84 -3.26
C ALA A 171 3.24 18.27 -2.73
N GLU A 172 2.50 19.09 -3.50
CA GLU A 172 2.27 20.51 -3.18
C GLU A 172 0.78 20.89 -3.11
N VAL A 173 -0.12 20.01 -3.53
CA VAL A 173 -1.55 20.28 -3.56
C VAL A 173 -2.10 20.37 -2.14
N ILE A 174 -2.82 21.45 -1.85
CA ILE A 174 -3.58 21.61 -0.61
C ILE A 174 -5.05 21.33 -0.91
N ARG A 175 -5.64 20.36 -0.22
CA ARG A 175 -7.07 20.06 -0.35
C ARG A 175 -7.94 21.25 0.08
N PRO A 176 -9.08 21.50 -0.58
CA PRO A 176 -10.02 22.55 -0.20
C PRO A 176 -10.41 22.49 1.29
N GLU A 177 -10.63 21.28 1.81
CA GLU A 177 -11.00 21.05 3.21
C GLU A 177 -9.87 21.45 4.17
N VAL A 178 -8.61 21.16 3.83
CA VAL A 178 -7.44 21.58 4.64
C VAL A 178 -7.22 23.09 4.54
N LYS A 179 -7.44 23.68 3.36
CA LYS A 179 -7.39 25.14 3.21
C LYS A 179 -8.48 25.84 4.04
N ALA A 180 -9.66 25.24 4.14
CA ALA A 180 -10.80 25.81 4.87
C ALA A 180 -10.61 25.86 6.39
N ILE A 181 -9.71 25.05 6.97
CA ILE A 181 -9.46 25.04 8.42
C ILE A 181 -8.42 26.06 8.89
N VAL A 182 -7.63 26.64 7.97
CA VAL A 182 -6.52 27.57 8.32
C VAL A 182 -7.01 28.73 9.19
N ASN A 183 -8.14 29.32 8.81
CA ASN A 183 -8.72 30.48 9.50
C ASN A 183 -9.78 30.11 10.55
N LYS A 184 -9.98 28.81 10.82
CA LYS A 184 -10.93 28.36 11.84
C LYS A 184 -10.25 28.18 13.19
N THR A 185 -10.98 28.54 14.24
CA THR A 185 -10.61 28.26 15.62
C THR A 185 -11.44 27.07 16.09
N TYR A 186 -10.81 26.16 16.80
CA TYR A 186 -11.46 25.00 17.38
C TYR A 186 -11.44 25.13 18.90
N LYS A 187 -12.44 24.57 19.58
CA LYS A 187 -12.49 24.61 21.04
C LYS A 187 -11.27 23.85 21.58
N LYS A 188 -10.50 24.51 22.44
CA LYS A 188 -9.48 23.84 23.24
C LYS A 188 -10.22 22.78 24.07
N VAL A 189 -9.84 21.53 23.92
CA VAL A 189 -10.57 20.43 24.56
C VAL A 189 -10.29 20.53 26.07
N GLU A 190 -11.16 21.21 26.81
CA GLU A 190 -11.22 21.24 28.27
C GLU A 190 -12.60 20.70 28.65
N ASN A 191 -12.76 19.39 28.61
CA ASN A 191 -13.93 18.74 29.22
C ASN A 191 -13.46 17.96 30.43
N LYS A 192 -13.37 18.66 31.57
CA LYS A 192 -13.64 17.98 32.84
C LYS A 192 -15.04 17.41 32.70
N LEU A 193 -15.16 16.08 32.70
CA LEU A 193 -16.44 15.46 33.01
C LEU A 193 -16.82 15.96 34.40
N GLU A 194 -17.65 17.01 34.47
CA GLU A 194 -18.34 17.36 35.69
C GLU A 194 -19.28 16.20 36.01
N LYS A 195 -18.80 15.29 36.86
CA LYS A 195 -19.68 14.61 37.80
C LYS A 195 -20.13 15.67 38.80
N ASN A 196 -21.20 16.39 38.50
CA ASN A 196 -21.98 17.08 39.52
C ASN A 196 -23.43 16.69 39.35
N GLY A 197 -23.85 15.71 40.17
CA GLY A 197 -25.18 15.78 40.73
C GLY A 197 -25.20 16.98 41.66
N ASN A 198 -26.13 17.90 41.43
CA ASN A 198 -27.04 18.45 42.43
C ASN A 198 -27.80 19.62 41.80
N ASP A 199 -29.10 19.59 42.06
CA ASP A 199 -30.06 20.65 41.81
C ASP A 199 -29.54 22.03 42.27
N GLU A 200 -29.82 23.06 41.48
CA GLU A 200 -30.68 24.17 41.92
C GLU A 200 -30.95 25.17 40.79
N ALA A 201 -32.18 25.67 40.79
CA ALA A 201 -32.83 26.41 39.72
C ALA A 201 -32.42 27.88 39.65
N VAL A 202 -32.44 28.46 38.44
CA VAL A 202 -32.77 29.88 38.24
C VAL A 202 -33.74 30.03 37.07
N THR A 203 -34.82 30.72 37.38
CA THR A 203 -36.07 30.91 36.63
C THR A 203 -36.06 32.12 35.69
N ASN A 204 -37.04 32.09 34.77
CA ASN A 204 -37.67 33.16 33.97
C ASN A 204 -37.20 33.24 32.50
N ALA A 205 -38.06 33.29 31.48
CA ALA A 205 -39.44 33.77 31.43
C ALA A 205 -40.33 32.95 30.46
N VAL A 206 -41.63 33.08 30.71
CA VAL A 206 -42.78 32.40 30.10
C VAL A 206 -43.02 32.86 28.66
N SER A 207 -43.40 31.93 27.78
CA SER A 207 -44.41 32.19 26.76
C SER A 207 -45.32 30.97 26.61
N ASP A 208 -46.62 31.22 26.71
CA ASP A 208 -47.72 30.27 26.63
C ASP A 208 -47.69 29.40 25.36
N GLU A 209 -47.70 28.08 25.51
CA GLU A 209 -48.23 27.19 24.46
C GLU A 209 -49.17 26.12 25.04
N VAL A 210 -50.33 26.05 24.41
CA VAL A 210 -51.53 25.29 24.79
C VAL A 210 -51.40 23.81 24.40
N PHE A 211 -52.06 22.94 25.18
CA PHE A 211 -52.35 21.51 24.97
C PHE A 211 -52.29 21.02 23.49
N PRO A 212 -51.54 19.95 23.12
CA PRO A 212 -51.35 18.69 23.86
C PRO A 212 -49.88 18.34 24.19
N LEU A 213 -49.04 19.31 24.54
CA LEU A 213 -47.61 19.07 24.83
C LEU A 213 -47.33 18.42 26.21
N ASN A 214 -48.26 18.50 27.16
CA ASN A 214 -48.06 18.02 28.54
C ASN A 214 -48.22 16.49 28.72
N ILE A 215 -48.80 15.80 27.73
CA ILE A 215 -48.86 14.33 27.68
C ILE A 215 -47.57 13.79 27.06
N ASN A 216 -47.03 14.49 26.05
CA ASN A 216 -45.74 14.14 25.46
C ASN A 216 -44.62 14.32 26.47
N SER A 217 -44.54 15.39 27.26
CA SER A 217 -43.42 15.51 28.23
C SER A 217 -43.47 14.45 29.33
N LYS A 218 -44.65 14.06 29.83
CA LYS A 218 -44.75 12.98 30.83
C LYS A 218 -44.49 11.58 30.25
N ILE A 219 -44.91 11.33 29.01
CA ILE A 219 -44.58 10.10 28.28
C ILE A 219 -43.09 10.09 27.96
N THR A 220 -42.53 11.20 27.50
CA THR A 220 -41.11 11.37 27.20
C THR A 220 -40.28 11.22 28.46
N THR A 221 -40.60 11.85 29.60
CA THR A 221 -39.88 11.63 30.85
C THR A 221 -40.03 10.21 31.39
N ALA A 222 -41.19 9.56 31.22
CA ALA A 222 -41.36 8.16 31.61
C ALA A 222 -40.59 7.21 30.68
N VAL A 223 -40.59 7.48 29.37
CA VAL A 223 -39.83 6.75 28.35
C VAL A 223 -38.34 6.98 28.53
N ASP A 224 -37.91 8.21 28.78
CA ASP A 224 -36.52 8.60 29.02
C ASP A 224 -36.02 7.98 30.32
N LYS A 225 -36.83 7.95 31.39
CA LYS A 225 -36.47 7.24 32.62
C LYS A 225 -36.42 5.72 32.44
N ILE A 226 -37.34 5.14 31.67
CA ILE A 226 -37.30 3.71 31.30
C ILE A 226 -36.10 3.42 30.38
N VAL A 227 -35.72 4.35 29.50
CA VAL A 227 -34.58 4.25 28.59
C VAL A 227 -33.27 4.42 29.37
N GLU A 228 -33.17 5.38 30.28
CA GLU A 228 -32.04 5.61 31.18
C GLU A 228 -31.81 4.41 32.10
N ASP A 229 -32.87 3.86 32.70
CA ASP A 229 -32.80 2.67 33.56
C ASP A 229 -32.50 1.37 32.75
N ASN A 230 -32.64 1.38 31.42
CA ASN A 230 -32.41 0.21 30.53
C ASN A 230 -31.33 0.43 29.42
N ILE A 231 -30.51 1.49 29.52
CA ILE A 231 -29.47 1.85 28.54
C ILE A 231 -28.49 0.70 28.26
N ASP A 232 -28.26 -0.18 29.22
CA ASP A 232 -27.33 -1.32 29.11
C ASP A 232 -27.79 -2.38 28.09
N ILE A 233 -29.11 -2.54 27.85
CA ILE A 233 -29.63 -3.47 26.83
C ILE A 233 -29.49 -2.87 25.43
N TYR A 234 -29.74 -1.58 25.27
CA TYR A 234 -29.61 -0.91 23.96
C TYR A 234 -28.14 -0.86 23.51
N GLN A 235 -27.20 -0.72 24.44
CA GLN A 235 -25.76 -0.85 24.16
C GLN A 235 -25.35 -2.28 23.77
N LYS A 236 -26.05 -3.31 24.29
CA LYS A 236 -25.77 -4.74 24.05
C LYS A 236 -26.67 -5.40 22.98
N ARG A 237 -27.54 -4.61 22.32
CA ARG A 237 -28.54 -5.08 21.34
C ARG A 237 -27.96 -5.93 20.20
N SER A 238 -26.73 -5.62 19.78
CA SER A 238 -26.04 -6.34 18.69
C SER A 238 -25.51 -7.70 19.15
N ALA A 239 -24.97 -7.78 20.37
CA ALA A 239 -24.52 -9.04 20.98
C ALA A 239 -25.71 -9.98 21.23
N ILE A 240 -26.83 -9.45 21.73
CA ILE A 240 -28.08 -10.20 21.92
C ILE A 240 -28.65 -10.70 20.58
N LYS A 241 -28.62 -9.86 19.53
CA LYS A 241 -29.08 -10.24 18.18
C LYS A 241 -28.19 -11.31 17.53
N LYS A 242 -26.86 -11.26 17.75
CA LYS A 242 -25.93 -12.29 17.25
C LYS A 242 -26.06 -13.61 18.02
N TRP A 243 -26.24 -13.57 19.33
CA TRP A 243 -26.54 -14.74 20.16
C TRP A 243 -27.84 -15.43 19.70
N LEU A 244 -28.92 -14.66 19.48
CA LEU A 244 -30.18 -15.17 18.90
C LEU A 244 -30.01 -15.73 17.48
N ASN A 245 -29.20 -15.06 16.64
CA ASN A 245 -28.92 -15.52 15.28
C ASN A 245 -28.04 -16.78 15.23
N ALA A 246 -27.07 -16.94 16.12
CA ALA A 246 -26.24 -18.14 16.18
C ALA A 246 -27.08 -19.38 16.52
N GLU A 247 -28.03 -19.22 17.44
CA GLU A 247 -28.97 -20.27 17.85
C GLU A 247 -29.98 -20.64 16.75
N THR A 248 -30.26 -19.72 15.82
CA THR A 248 -31.16 -19.96 14.66
C THR A 248 -30.41 -20.40 13.39
N ILE A 249 -29.16 -19.96 13.19
CA ILE A 249 -28.32 -20.32 12.03
C ILE A 249 -27.78 -21.75 12.18
N GLY A 250 -27.55 -22.25 13.40
CA GLY A 250 -27.20 -23.66 13.63
C GLY A 250 -28.20 -24.64 13.02
N VAL A 251 -29.49 -24.28 13.01
CA VAL A 251 -30.59 -25.06 12.43
C VAL A 251 -30.64 -24.96 10.89
N LEU A 252 -30.16 -23.86 10.31
CA LEU A 252 -30.20 -23.60 8.85
C LEU A 252 -28.94 -24.07 8.11
N LYS A 253 -27.82 -24.27 8.81
CA LYS A 253 -26.53 -24.67 8.21
C LYS A 253 -26.47 -26.15 7.85
N GLU A 254 -27.27 -27.02 8.48
CA GLU A 254 -27.40 -28.44 8.11
C GLU A 254 -28.00 -28.65 6.70
N ILE A 255 -28.58 -27.61 6.08
CA ILE A 255 -29.31 -27.70 4.82
C ILE A 255 -28.50 -27.21 3.58
N ARG A 256 -27.39 -26.48 3.75
CA ARG A 256 -26.77 -25.71 2.64
C ARG A 256 -25.37 -26.12 2.17
N ASP A 257 -24.65 -27.01 2.86
CA ASP A 257 -23.26 -27.36 2.50
C ASP A 257 -23.12 -28.43 1.39
N VAL A 258 -23.95 -28.39 0.33
CA VAL A 258 -23.88 -29.38 -0.77
C VAL A 258 -23.17 -28.87 -2.03
N ASN A 259 -23.00 -27.57 -2.30
CA ASN A 259 -22.48 -27.17 -3.62
C ASN A 259 -21.57 -25.93 -3.63
N SER A 260 -20.30 -26.17 -4.01
CA SER A 260 -19.51 -25.50 -5.08
C SER A 260 -18.13 -24.95 -4.69
N GLU A 261 -17.11 -25.49 -5.36
CA GLU A 261 -15.74 -24.97 -5.49
C GLU A 261 -15.62 -24.05 -6.73
N LYS A 262 -14.56 -23.22 -6.77
CA LYS A 262 -14.20 -22.35 -7.90
C LYS A 262 -12.71 -22.49 -8.26
N THR A 263 -12.41 -22.43 -9.56
CA THR A 263 -11.07 -22.20 -10.15
C THR A 263 -11.13 -21.03 -11.14
N GLU A 264 -10.04 -20.25 -11.25
CA GLU A 264 -9.87 -19.14 -12.21
C GLU A 264 -8.58 -19.32 -13.04
N ASP A 265 -8.69 -19.07 -14.35
CA ASP A 265 -7.61 -19.10 -15.36
C ASP A 265 -7.03 -17.71 -15.68
N VAL A 266 -5.75 -17.64 -16.08
CA VAL A 266 -5.01 -16.40 -16.42
C VAL A 266 -4.39 -16.47 -17.82
N PHE A 267 -4.61 -15.42 -18.64
CA PHE A 267 -4.00 -15.21 -19.96
C PHE A 267 -2.56 -14.64 -19.88
N ARG A 268 -1.60 -15.18 -20.65
CA ARG A 268 -0.21 -14.67 -20.84
C ARG A 268 0.11 -14.50 -22.35
N THR A 269 1.07 -13.64 -22.70
CA THR A 269 1.60 -13.44 -24.07
C THR A 269 2.65 -14.51 -24.40
N ASN A 270 2.64 -15.08 -25.62
CA ASN A 270 3.17 -16.43 -25.90
C ASN A 270 4.57 -16.54 -26.57
N THR A 271 5.41 -15.49 -26.60
CA THR A 271 6.79 -15.53 -27.16
C THR A 271 7.71 -14.49 -26.47
N PRO A 272 9.05 -14.66 -26.46
CA PRO A 272 9.98 -13.63 -25.99
C PRO A 272 9.85 -12.36 -26.85
N ALA A 273 9.80 -11.19 -26.23
CA ALA A 273 9.73 -9.94 -26.98
C ALA A 273 10.95 -9.76 -27.88
N TYR A 274 10.76 -9.06 -29.01
CA TYR A 274 11.73 -8.82 -30.09
C TYR A 274 12.12 -10.05 -30.93
N TRP A 275 12.08 -11.26 -30.36
CA TRP A 275 12.50 -12.49 -31.04
C TRP A 275 11.33 -13.26 -31.66
N LYS A 276 11.55 -13.75 -32.88
CA LYS A 276 10.58 -14.56 -33.64
C LYS A 276 11.26 -15.86 -34.05
N THR A 277 10.54 -16.96 -33.99
CA THR A 277 11.04 -18.29 -34.41
C THR A 277 10.45 -18.72 -35.74
N PHE A 278 11.20 -19.53 -36.48
CA PHE A 278 10.82 -20.06 -37.78
C PHE A 278 11.46 -21.43 -38.04
N ASN A 279 10.71 -22.30 -38.73
CA ASN A 279 11.17 -23.55 -39.34
C ASN A 279 11.70 -24.57 -38.33
N GLN A 280 11.06 -24.68 -37.16
CA GLN A 280 11.37 -25.69 -36.15
C GLN A 280 10.10 -26.38 -35.63
N ASP A 281 10.28 -27.54 -35.01
CA ASP A 281 9.17 -28.31 -34.42
C ASP A 281 8.51 -27.55 -33.25
N LEU A 282 9.23 -26.60 -32.63
CA LEU A 282 8.75 -25.69 -31.58
C LEU A 282 8.52 -24.25 -32.08
N ASP A 283 7.82 -24.06 -33.21
CA ASP A 283 7.40 -22.73 -33.70
C ASP A 283 6.23 -22.14 -32.85
N ASN A 284 6.26 -22.36 -31.53
CA ASN A 284 5.22 -22.00 -30.58
C ASN A 284 5.83 -21.68 -29.19
N ILE A 285 4.99 -21.47 -28.16
CA ILE A 285 5.43 -21.08 -26.80
C ILE A 285 6.39 -22.07 -26.14
N GLU A 286 6.37 -23.35 -26.52
CA GLU A 286 7.25 -24.39 -25.97
C GLU A 286 8.72 -24.19 -26.39
N GLY A 287 8.98 -23.40 -27.45
CA GLY A 287 10.32 -22.95 -27.81
C GLY A 287 10.88 -21.87 -26.88
N TRP A 288 10.05 -21.29 -26.01
CA TRP A 288 10.46 -20.33 -24.98
C TRP A 288 10.63 -21.05 -23.64
N GLU A 289 11.85 -21.53 -23.41
CA GLU A 289 12.18 -22.46 -22.34
C GLU A 289 12.24 -21.76 -20.98
N SER A 290 11.78 -22.45 -19.93
CA SER A 290 11.75 -21.92 -18.56
C SER A 290 12.41 -22.81 -17.51
N GLU A 291 12.83 -24.02 -17.89
CA GLU A 291 13.55 -24.92 -16.98
C GLU A 291 15.07 -24.87 -17.21
N ILE A 292 15.51 -24.55 -18.43
CA ILE A 292 16.92 -24.56 -18.82
C ILE A 292 17.29 -23.16 -19.31
N ALA A 293 18.10 -22.45 -18.53
CA ALA A 293 18.64 -21.13 -18.82
C ALA A 293 20.12 -21.04 -18.42
N HIS A 294 20.90 -20.18 -19.07
CA HIS A 294 22.29 -19.91 -18.66
C HIS A 294 22.30 -18.84 -17.56
N THR A 295 21.53 -17.77 -17.79
CA THR A 295 21.28 -16.69 -16.83
C THR A 295 19.80 -16.38 -16.77
N GLY A 296 19.36 -15.75 -15.67
CA GLY A 296 17.95 -15.40 -15.51
C GLY A 296 17.04 -16.63 -15.38
N SER A 297 15.86 -16.55 -15.99
CA SER A 297 14.79 -17.54 -15.83
C SER A 297 14.30 -18.15 -17.14
N LYS A 298 14.81 -17.68 -18.29
CA LYS A 298 14.40 -18.17 -19.61
C LYS A 298 15.59 -18.38 -20.54
N SER A 299 15.36 -19.17 -21.59
CA SER A 299 16.20 -19.20 -22.79
C SER A 299 15.32 -19.48 -24.01
N ILE A 300 15.91 -19.47 -25.20
CA ILE A 300 15.21 -19.97 -26.40
C ILE A 300 15.73 -21.34 -26.80
N LYS A 301 14.80 -22.21 -27.17
CA LYS A 301 15.04 -23.59 -27.52
C LYS A 301 14.70 -23.85 -28.98
N ILE A 302 15.51 -24.70 -29.58
CA ILE A 302 15.26 -25.31 -30.88
C ILE A 302 15.30 -26.82 -30.72
N VAL A 303 14.26 -27.49 -31.20
CA VAL A 303 14.22 -28.95 -31.36
C VAL A 303 14.03 -29.26 -32.83
N ASN A 304 14.92 -30.07 -33.38
CA ASN A 304 14.79 -30.64 -34.71
C ASN A 304 14.78 -32.17 -34.59
N GLU A 305 13.62 -32.79 -34.74
CA GLU A 305 13.51 -34.25 -34.94
C GLU A 305 14.02 -34.66 -36.32
N LYS A 306 13.88 -33.75 -37.30
CA LYS A 306 14.37 -33.90 -38.68
C LYS A 306 15.26 -32.73 -39.04
N ALA A 307 16.22 -32.96 -39.94
CA ALA A 307 17.11 -31.91 -40.42
C ALA A 307 16.32 -30.75 -41.06
N GLN A 308 16.23 -29.63 -40.34
CA GLN A 308 15.47 -28.43 -40.73
C GLN A 308 16.36 -27.18 -40.73
N SER A 309 15.79 -26.05 -41.14
CA SER A 309 16.48 -24.74 -41.14
C SER A 309 15.97 -23.83 -40.04
N ALA A 310 15.97 -24.38 -38.83
CA ALA A 310 15.42 -23.78 -37.64
C ALA A 310 16.20 -22.56 -37.19
N LYS A 311 15.48 -21.53 -36.74
CA LYS A 311 16.10 -20.32 -36.22
C LYS A 311 15.19 -19.50 -35.33
N TRP A 312 15.83 -18.73 -34.45
CA TRP A 312 15.25 -17.51 -33.90
C TRP A 312 15.91 -16.29 -34.53
N THR A 313 15.14 -15.22 -34.76
CA THR A 313 15.63 -13.98 -35.38
C THR A 313 14.98 -12.76 -34.74
N GLY A 314 15.77 -11.69 -34.60
CA GLY A 314 15.30 -10.37 -34.20
C GLY A 314 14.98 -9.47 -35.41
N ASP A 315 14.45 -8.28 -35.15
CA ASP A 315 14.27 -7.23 -36.17
C ASP A 315 15.56 -6.40 -36.37
N ASP A 316 15.65 -5.60 -37.44
CA ASP A 316 16.82 -4.76 -37.72
C ASP A 316 17.07 -3.73 -36.60
N ILE A 317 18.33 -3.63 -36.13
CA ILE A 317 18.76 -2.65 -35.13
C ILE A 317 19.63 -1.58 -35.78
N LEU A 318 19.07 -0.38 -35.88
CA LEU A 318 19.76 0.81 -36.37
C LEU A 318 20.74 1.33 -35.31
N LEU A 319 21.99 1.54 -35.73
CA LEU A 319 23.01 2.14 -34.89
C LEU A 319 22.77 3.65 -34.77
N LYS A 320 22.81 4.17 -33.54
CA LYS A 320 22.77 5.63 -33.27
C LYS A 320 23.98 6.35 -33.87
N LYS A 321 25.13 5.68 -33.95
CA LYS A 321 26.37 6.17 -34.54
C LYS A 321 27.01 5.01 -35.32
N PRO A 322 27.29 5.16 -36.64
CA PRO A 322 27.96 4.10 -37.38
C PRO A 322 29.35 3.78 -36.82
N THR A 323 29.72 2.49 -36.83
CA THR A 323 31.06 2.00 -36.49
C THR A 323 31.48 0.90 -37.46
N ASP A 324 32.78 0.68 -37.62
CA ASP A 324 33.32 -0.43 -38.39
C ASP A 324 33.69 -1.64 -37.51
N THR A 325 33.64 -1.52 -36.18
CA THR A 325 34.18 -2.54 -35.27
C THR A 325 33.14 -3.01 -34.26
N PHE A 326 33.04 -4.32 -34.05
CA PHE A 326 32.12 -4.97 -33.10
C PHE A 326 32.78 -6.07 -32.29
N ASP A 327 32.29 -6.23 -31.06
CA ASP A 327 32.40 -7.45 -30.28
C ASP A 327 31.06 -8.19 -30.32
N PHE A 328 31.11 -9.48 -30.66
CA PHE A 328 29.97 -10.38 -30.63
C PHE A 328 30.24 -11.51 -29.65
N GLU A 329 29.22 -11.90 -28.90
CA GLU A 329 29.27 -13.07 -28.01
C GLU A 329 27.89 -13.70 -27.81
N GLY A 330 27.87 -14.93 -27.31
CA GLY A 330 26.66 -15.56 -26.81
C GLY A 330 26.89 -16.99 -26.37
N TRP A 331 25.90 -17.53 -25.66
CA TRP A 331 25.96 -18.86 -25.07
C TRP A 331 25.02 -19.83 -25.76
N SER A 332 25.44 -21.09 -25.83
CA SER A 332 24.54 -22.16 -26.26
C SER A 332 24.83 -23.47 -25.56
N LYS A 333 23.76 -24.24 -25.29
CA LYS A 333 23.80 -25.61 -24.76
C LYS A 333 23.28 -26.55 -25.84
N ALA A 334 23.80 -27.77 -25.94
CA ALA A 334 23.34 -28.76 -26.91
C ALA A 334 23.10 -30.12 -26.28
N GLU A 335 22.09 -30.81 -26.79
CA GLU A 335 21.79 -32.20 -26.48
C GLU A 335 21.56 -32.99 -27.78
N ASN A 336 22.37 -34.04 -27.96
CA ASN A 336 22.28 -34.99 -29.06
C ASN A 336 22.29 -34.33 -30.46
N VAL A 337 23.05 -33.24 -30.63
CA VAL A 337 23.16 -32.55 -31.92
C VAL A 337 23.99 -33.36 -32.90
N GLN A 338 23.40 -33.72 -34.05
CA GLN A 338 24.02 -34.54 -35.07
C GLN A 338 23.86 -33.94 -36.46
N ASN A 339 24.87 -34.15 -37.32
CA ASN A 339 24.85 -33.81 -38.75
C ASN A 339 24.50 -32.35 -39.07
N SER A 340 24.71 -31.42 -38.12
CA SER A 340 24.45 -30.01 -38.32
C SER A 340 25.37 -29.43 -39.40
N LYS A 341 24.78 -28.73 -40.37
CA LYS A 341 25.55 -27.98 -41.37
C LYS A 341 26.00 -26.63 -40.83
N LEU A 342 25.20 -26.04 -39.95
CA LEU A 342 25.52 -24.78 -39.29
C LEU A 342 24.75 -24.66 -37.97
N TYR A 343 25.49 -24.45 -36.89
CA TYR A 343 24.96 -24.21 -35.54
C TYR A 343 25.72 -23.00 -34.96
N CYS A 344 25.10 -21.82 -35.01
CA CYS A 344 25.82 -20.56 -34.76
C CYS A 344 24.90 -19.39 -34.39
N ILE A 345 25.55 -18.31 -33.97
CA ILE A 345 24.99 -16.95 -34.02
C ILE A 345 25.42 -16.33 -35.34
N ASP A 346 24.49 -15.73 -36.08
CA ASP A 346 24.74 -15.04 -37.35
C ASP A 346 24.11 -13.64 -37.34
N PHE A 347 24.81 -12.68 -37.92
CA PHE A 347 24.36 -11.30 -38.04
C PHE A 347 24.28 -10.91 -39.51
N GLN A 348 23.12 -10.43 -39.94
CA GLN A 348 23.03 -9.67 -41.20
C GLN A 348 23.45 -8.23 -40.90
N VAL A 349 24.59 -7.82 -41.41
CA VAL A 349 25.21 -6.50 -41.23
C VAL A 349 24.91 -5.64 -42.44
N ILE A 350 24.43 -4.42 -42.22
CA ILE A 350 24.11 -3.45 -43.28
C ILE A 350 25.07 -2.26 -43.16
N PHE A 351 25.72 -1.90 -44.26
CA PHE A 351 26.74 -0.86 -44.32
C PHE A 351 26.17 0.50 -44.76
N GLU A 352 26.96 1.55 -44.57
CA GLU A 352 26.59 2.93 -44.93
C GLU A 352 26.32 3.15 -46.43
N ASP A 353 26.89 2.32 -47.30
CA ASP A 353 26.65 2.34 -48.75
C ASP A 353 25.43 1.52 -49.19
N GLY A 354 24.68 0.96 -48.23
CA GLY A 354 23.51 0.13 -48.47
C GLY A 354 23.81 -1.33 -48.80
N THR A 355 25.08 -1.74 -48.90
CA THR A 355 25.44 -3.16 -49.05
C THR A 355 25.20 -3.93 -47.75
N SER A 356 25.00 -5.25 -47.85
CA SER A 356 24.83 -6.11 -46.66
C SER A 356 25.68 -7.37 -46.72
N LYS A 357 25.98 -7.95 -45.56
CA LYS A 357 26.81 -9.14 -45.38
C LYS A 357 26.32 -9.99 -44.21
N TRP A 358 26.34 -11.31 -44.37
CA TRP A 358 26.13 -12.26 -43.27
C TRP A 358 27.46 -12.54 -42.55
N PHE A 359 27.43 -12.58 -41.22
CA PHE A 359 28.61 -12.73 -40.38
C PHE A 359 28.36 -13.67 -39.18
N TYR A 360 28.97 -14.86 -39.25
CA TYR A 360 28.95 -15.88 -38.19
C TYR A 360 30.35 -16.42 -37.84
N LYS A 361 31.42 -15.89 -38.47
CA LYS A 361 32.78 -16.42 -38.30
C LYS A 361 33.27 -16.17 -36.86
N GLY A 362 33.62 -17.24 -36.16
CA GLY A 362 33.99 -17.18 -34.73
C GLY A 362 32.80 -17.27 -33.77
N LEU A 363 31.58 -17.50 -34.29
CA LEU A 363 30.34 -17.61 -33.54
C LEU A 363 29.63 -18.96 -33.76
N THR A 364 30.39 -20.00 -34.15
CA THR A 364 29.88 -21.36 -34.37
C THR A 364 30.13 -22.21 -33.13
N PHE A 365 29.11 -22.95 -32.71
CA PHE A 365 29.15 -23.83 -31.54
C PHE A 365 29.53 -25.27 -31.91
N ASN A 366 30.04 -26.01 -30.95
CA ASN A 366 30.35 -27.44 -31.13
C ASN A 366 29.08 -28.29 -31.28
N THR A 367 29.17 -29.38 -32.04
CA THR A 367 28.05 -30.36 -32.16
C THR A 367 28.18 -31.47 -31.11
N GLY A 368 27.15 -32.31 -30.97
CA GLY A 368 27.08 -33.34 -29.93
C GLY A 368 26.27 -32.89 -28.71
N THR A 369 26.66 -33.36 -27.54
CA THR A 369 26.07 -32.96 -26.26
C THR A 369 27.10 -32.18 -25.46
N HIS A 370 26.77 -30.96 -25.07
CA HIS A 370 27.63 -30.12 -24.24
C HIS A 370 26.80 -29.22 -23.34
N ASP A 371 27.37 -28.85 -22.20
CA ASP A 371 26.81 -27.80 -21.36
C ASP A 371 27.01 -26.41 -22.00
N TRP A 372 26.54 -25.34 -21.36
CA TRP A 372 26.67 -23.98 -21.88
C TRP A 372 28.10 -23.66 -22.36
N GLU A 373 28.21 -23.35 -23.65
CA GLU A 373 29.44 -22.98 -24.35
C GLU A 373 29.36 -21.52 -24.78
N LEU A 374 30.42 -20.76 -24.50
CA LEU A 374 30.56 -19.37 -24.94
C LEU A 374 31.32 -19.31 -26.25
N VAL A 375 30.74 -18.62 -27.24
CA VAL A 375 31.46 -18.16 -28.43
C VAL A 375 31.59 -16.64 -28.37
N LYS A 376 32.75 -16.11 -28.78
CA LYS A 376 32.98 -14.66 -28.86
C LYS A 376 34.01 -14.29 -29.92
N THR A 377 33.83 -13.14 -30.56
CA THR A 377 34.77 -12.62 -31.55
C THR A 377 34.74 -11.09 -31.62
N ARG A 378 35.90 -10.48 -31.91
CA ARG A 378 36.02 -9.07 -32.31
C ARG A 378 36.28 -9.00 -33.80
N ILE A 379 35.56 -8.14 -34.51
CA ILE A 379 35.73 -7.93 -35.96
C ILE A 379 35.73 -6.45 -36.30
N GLN A 380 36.66 -6.06 -37.17
CA GLN A 380 36.64 -4.78 -37.89
C GLN A 380 36.23 -5.06 -39.34
N PHE A 381 35.12 -4.47 -39.77
CA PHE A 381 34.63 -4.47 -41.13
C PHE A 381 35.39 -3.44 -41.97
N ASP A 382 35.38 -3.63 -43.29
CA ASP A 382 35.98 -2.73 -44.28
C ASP A 382 35.16 -1.45 -44.50
N LYS A 383 33.93 -1.42 -43.99
CA LYS A 383 32.99 -0.30 -44.09
C LYS A 383 32.27 -0.10 -42.77
N LYS A 384 31.76 1.12 -42.54
CA LYS A 384 30.94 1.39 -41.36
C LYS A 384 29.57 0.73 -41.48
N VAL A 385 29.16 0.12 -40.39
CA VAL A 385 27.87 -0.53 -40.19
C VAL A 385 26.85 0.49 -39.72
N THR A 386 25.67 0.47 -40.32
CA THR A 386 24.51 1.31 -39.96
C THR A 386 23.41 0.51 -39.28
N SER A 387 23.28 -0.78 -39.56
CA SER A 387 22.30 -1.66 -38.94
C SER A 387 22.81 -3.11 -38.83
N ILE A 388 22.32 -3.84 -37.84
CA ILE A 388 22.55 -5.28 -37.68
C ILE A 388 21.23 -6.01 -37.42
N LYS A 389 21.13 -7.26 -37.87
CA LYS A 389 20.00 -8.15 -37.57
C LYS A 389 20.48 -9.49 -37.04
N PRO A 390 20.15 -9.86 -35.79
CA PRO A 390 20.62 -11.10 -35.18
C PRO A 390 19.79 -12.31 -35.61
N HIS A 391 20.47 -13.44 -35.70
CA HIS A 391 19.90 -14.75 -35.91
C HIS A 391 20.66 -15.76 -35.05
N VAL A 392 19.96 -16.71 -34.44
CA VAL A 392 20.56 -17.95 -33.94
C VAL A 392 20.02 -19.09 -34.79
N LEU A 393 20.94 -19.91 -35.30
CA LEU A 393 20.67 -20.86 -36.38
C LEU A 393 20.98 -22.28 -35.91
N PHE A 394 20.07 -23.21 -36.18
CA PHE A 394 20.32 -24.63 -36.15
C PHE A 394 19.88 -25.27 -37.47
N TYR A 395 20.83 -25.36 -38.40
CA TYR A 395 20.60 -25.68 -39.79
C TYR A 395 21.13 -27.06 -40.17
N GLY A 396 20.24 -27.88 -40.73
CA GLY A 396 20.57 -29.15 -41.38
C GLY A 396 20.88 -30.30 -40.44
N GLY A 397 20.79 -30.10 -39.12
CA GLY A 397 21.02 -31.13 -38.09
C GLY A 397 19.76 -31.50 -37.32
N THR A 398 19.89 -32.56 -36.53
CA THR A 398 18.88 -33.06 -35.58
C THR A 398 19.39 -32.95 -34.15
N GLY A 399 18.51 -32.82 -33.17
CA GLY A 399 18.85 -32.68 -31.76
C GLY A 399 18.17 -31.48 -31.12
N THR A 400 18.63 -31.10 -29.93
CA THR A 400 18.10 -29.95 -29.18
C THR A 400 19.22 -28.98 -28.86
N VAL A 401 18.96 -27.69 -29.07
CA VAL A 401 19.88 -26.61 -28.69
C VAL A 401 19.12 -25.52 -27.95
N TRP A 402 19.81 -24.88 -27.01
CA TRP A 402 19.34 -23.71 -26.27
C TRP A 402 20.31 -22.57 -26.48
N PHE A 403 19.82 -21.36 -26.66
CA PHE A 403 20.65 -20.16 -26.77
C PHE A 403 20.29 -19.16 -25.66
N ASP A 404 21.30 -18.48 -25.15
CA ASP A 404 21.14 -17.46 -24.11
C ASP A 404 22.20 -16.35 -24.26
N GLU A 405 21.91 -15.17 -23.70
CA GLU A 405 22.78 -13.99 -23.64
C GLU A 405 23.46 -13.59 -24.97
N ILE A 406 22.69 -13.41 -26.05
CA ILE A 406 23.26 -13.01 -27.34
C ILE A 406 23.60 -11.51 -27.34
N LYS A 407 24.86 -11.15 -27.62
CA LYS A 407 25.32 -9.77 -27.57
C LYS A 407 26.02 -9.31 -28.85
N ALA A 408 25.77 -8.05 -29.18
CA ALA A 408 26.44 -7.30 -30.22
C ALA A 408 26.80 -5.91 -29.66
N MET A 409 28.09 -5.66 -29.48
CA MET A 409 28.62 -4.46 -28.85
C MET A 409 29.49 -3.68 -29.84
N PRO A 410 28.98 -2.57 -30.40
CA PRO A 410 29.78 -1.62 -31.17
C PRO A 410 31.02 -1.19 -30.41
N VAL A 411 32.14 -1.05 -31.09
CA VAL A 411 33.37 -0.53 -30.51
C VAL A 411 33.59 0.89 -30.99
N TYR A 412 33.82 1.82 -30.05
CA TYR A 412 34.16 3.20 -30.35
C TYR A 412 35.48 3.56 -29.65
N ASN A 413 36.43 4.11 -30.39
CA ASN A 413 37.75 4.50 -29.86
C ASN A 413 38.45 3.34 -29.10
N GLY A 414 38.28 2.10 -29.59
CA GLY A 414 38.86 0.90 -28.98
C GLY A 414 38.10 0.30 -27.80
N VAL A 415 37.01 0.95 -27.34
CA VAL A 415 36.20 0.51 -26.19
C VAL A 415 34.85 -0.01 -26.68
N ALA A 416 34.47 -1.22 -26.25
CA ALA A 416 33.15 -1.80 -26.53
C ALA A 416 32.05 -1.04 -25.78
N SER A 417 30.96 -0.73 -26.45
CA SER A 417 29.76 -0.15 -25.85
C SER A 417 28.91 -1.21 -25.16
N GLU A 418 27.77 -0.80 -24.61
CA GLU A 418 26.72 -1.71 -24.17
C GLU A 418 26.19 -2.58 -25.33
N ASN A 419 25.57 -3.70 -24.97
CA ASN A 419 24.90 -4.59 -25.92
C ASN A 419 23.75 -3.88 -26.63
N LEU A 420 23.69 -4.01 -27.96
CA LEU A 420 22.61 -3.46 -28.76
C LEU A 420 21.35 -4.34 -28.82
N LEU A 421 21.46 -5.65 -28.56
CA LEU A 421 20.34 -6.56 -28.78
C LEU A 421 19.28 -6.42 -27.66
N PRO A 422 18.03 -6.08 -27.99
CA PRO A 422 16.93 -6.12 -27.03
C PRO A 422 16.67 -7.55 -26.56
N ASN A 423 16.37 -7.70 -25.28
CA ASN A 423 16.04 -8.99 -24.66
C ASN A 423 17.03 -10.12 -25.02
N ALA A 424 18.33 -9.82 -24.90
CA ALA A 424 19.41 -10.74 -25.25
C ALA A 424 19.45 -12.06 -24.47
N GLY A 425 18.90 -12.06 -23.25
CA GLY A 425 18.73 -13.26 -22.41
C GLY A 425 17.37 -13.94 -22.57
N PHE A 426 16.55 -13.50 -23.52
CA PHE A 426 15.25 -14.11 -23.84
C PHE A 426 14.29 -14.20 -22.65
N GLU A 427 14.43 -13.29 -21.69
CA GLU A 427 13.57 -13.24 -20.52
C GLU A 427 12.13 -12.90 -20.90
N GLU A 428 11.21 -13.19 -19.99
CA GLU A 428 9.90 -12.55 -20.03
C GLU A 428 10.14 -11.06 -20.21
N GLU A 429 9.48 -10.45 -21.21
CA GLU A 429 9.41 -9.00 -21.26
C GLU A 429 8.71 -8.59 -19.97
N LEU A 430 9.51 -8.33 -18.95
CA LEU A 430 9.18 -7.32 -17.99
C LEU A 430 9.12 -6.07 -18.85
N THR A 431 7.93 -5.80 -19.40
CA THR A 431 7.55 -4.43 -19.66
C THR A 431 7.72 -3.77 -18.29
N GLU A 432 8.92 -3.23 -18.03
CA GLU A 432 9.12 -2.30 -16.94
C GLU A 432 8.21 -1.15 -17.30
N ARG A 433 6.98 -1.24 -16.78
CA ARG A 433 6.04 -0.15 -16.91
C ARG A 433 6.80 1.02 -16.31
N VAL A 434 6.89 2.13 -17.04
CA VAL A 434 7.64 3.35 -16.69
C VAL A 434 7.32 3.87 -15.26
N ASN A 435 6.30 3.30 -14.61
CA ASN A 435 5.81 3.59 -13.29
C ASN A 435 6.00 2.50 -12.21
N VAL A 436 6.81 1.44 -12.40
CA VAL A 436 7.00 0.38 -11.38
C VAL A 436 8.01 0.68 -10.27
N SER A 437 8.76 1.77 -10.39
CA SER A 437 9.65 2.29 -9.34
C SER A 437 9.32 3.76 -9.02
N TYR A 438 9.87 4.27 -7.93
CA TYR A 438 9.89 5.69 -7.63
C TYR A 438 11.28 6.22 -7.98
N SER A 439 11.46 6.60 -9.25
CA SER A 439 12.66 7.29 -9.73
C SER A 439 12.37 8.78 -9.87
N TYR A 440 13.37 9.60 -9.56
CA TYR A 440 13.29 11.04 -9.61
C TYR A 440 14.47 11.60 -10.41
N THR A 441 14.22 12.66 -11.17
CA THR A 441 15.27 13.45 -11.82
C THR A 441 16.17 14.12 -10.78
N THR A 442 17.36 14.56 -11.20
CA THR A 442 18.26 15.33 -10.32
C THR A 442 17.59 16.58 -9.74
N ALA A 443 16.78 17.28 -10.54
CA ALA A 443 16.04 18.46 -10.09
C ALA A 443 14.98 18.10 -9.03
N GLU A 444 14.30 16.96 -9.20
CA GLU A 444 13.34 16.47 -8.22
C GLU A 444 14.01 16.05 -6.92
N TRP A 445 15.18 15.39 -6.95
CA TRP A 445 15.93 15.09 -5.73
C TRP A 445 16.32 16.34 -4.94
N VAL A 446 16.78 17.39 -5.63
CA VAL A 446 17.08 18.69 -5.00
C VAL A 446 15.82 19.28 -4.36
N ARG A 447 14.68 19.23 -5.06
CA ARG A 447 13.40 19.73 -4.53
C ARG A 447 12.90 18.93 -3.33
N ILE A 448 13.03 17.61 -3.37
CA ILE A 448 12.70 16.72 -2.25
C ILE A 448 13.50 17.11 -1.02
N GLN A 449 14.83 17.28 -1.17
CA GLN A 449 15.70 17.69 -0.08
C GLN A 449 15.28 19.05 0.49
N GLN A 450 15.05 20.05 -0.37
CA GLN A 450 14.60 21.38 0.05
C GLN A 450 13.28 21.31 0.82
N ASN A 451 12.30 20.54 0.34
CA ASN A 451 11.01 20.41 1.01
C ASN A 451 11.13 19.63 2.33
N MET A 452 12.03 18.65 2.44
CA MET A 452 12.34 18.01 3.72
C MET A 452 12.99 18.99 4.70
N PHE A 453 13.87 19.89 4.24
CA PHE A 453 14.42 20.95 5.10
C PHE A 453 13.32 21.89 5.61
N LEU A 454 12.35 22.26 4.77
CA LEU A 454 11.20 23.06 5.21
C LEU A 454 10.37 22.34 6.29
N VAL A 455 10.26 21.01 6.24
CA VAL A 455 9.62 20.25 7.33
C VAL A 455 10.43 20.34 8.62
N VAL A 456 11.76 20.28 8.55
CA VAL A 456 12.64 20.49 9.71
C VAL A 456 12.47 21.90 10.28
N ASP A 457 12.44 22.92 9.43
CA ASP A 457 12.20 24.31 9.84
C ASP A 457 10.85 24.46 10.55
N GLN A 458 9.81 23.81 10.01
CA GLN A 458 8.49 23.80 10.64
C GLN A 458 8.53 23.12 12.02
N LEU A 459 9.18 21.96 12.15
CA LEU A 459 9.33 21.27 13.44
C LEU A 459 10.10 22.13 14.46
N ALA A 460 11.15 22.84 14.02
CA ALA A 460 11.94 23.72 14.87
C ALA A 460 11.16 24.98 15.31
N LYS A 461 10.28 25.49 14.46
CA LYS A 461 9.38 26.62 14.75
C LYS A 461 8.32 26.27 15.80
N LEU A 462 7.80 25.05 15.78
CA LEU A 462 6.73 24.62 16.68
C LEU A 462 7.25 24.44 18.12
N LYS A 463 6.75 25.26 19.05
CA LYS A 463 7.14 25.18 20.45
C LYS A 463 6.33 24.12 21.20
N THR A 464 6.99 23.02 21.52
CA THR A 464 6.49 21.89 22.31
C THR A 464 7.36 21.71 23.56
N LYS A 465 6.96 20.85 24.49
CA LYS A 465 7.70 20.64 25.74
C LYS A 465 8.95 19.78 25.54
N GLU A 466 8.87 18.84 24.61
CA GLU A 466 9.93 17.90 24.27
C GLU A 466 10.43 18.14 22.84
N GLN A 467 11.62 17.63 22.52
CA GLN A 467 12.22 17.78 21.20
C GLN A 467 11.34 17.15 20.11
N ASN A 468 10.99 17.93 19.10
CA ASN A 468 10.18 17.50 17.96
C ASN A 468 10.95 16.55 17.03
N VAL A 469 10.20 15.75 16.28
CA VAL A 469 10.76 14.59 15.57
C VAL A 469 10.48 14.66 14.07
N PHE A 470 11.53 14.54 13.28
CA PHE A 470 11.46 14.22 11.87
C PHE A 470 11.62 12.71 11.70
N LEU A 471 10.64 12.05 11.05
CA LEU A 471 10.68 10.62 10.76
C LEU A 471 10.76 10.39 9.25
N LEU A 472 11.83 9.73 8.78
CA LEU A 472 11.82 9.08 7.46
C LEU A 472 11.12 7.74 7.59
N THR A 473 10.00 7.57 6.88
CA THR A 473 9.21 6.34 6.99
C THR A 473 9.85 5.18 6.23
N PRO A 474 9.54 3.92 6.62
CA PRO A 474 10.05 2.75 5.92
C PRO A 474 9.62 2.71 4.45
N PHE A 475 10.47 2.11 3.62
CA PHE A 475 10.13 1.68 2.27
C PHE A 475 10.88 0.38 1.96
N TRP A 476 10.45 -0.32 0.91
CA TRP A 476 11.06 -1.60 0.59
C TRP A 476 12.36 -1.42 -0.19
N HIS A 477 13.43 -1.99 0.37
CA HIS A 477 14.73 -2.11 -0.27
C HIS A 477 15.24 -3.56 -0.22
N ASN A 478 15.14 -4.30 -1.34
CA ASN A 478 15.80 -5.60 -1.52
C ASN A 478 16.74 -5.54 -2.75
N ASN A 479 17.70 -6.46 -2.80
CA ASN A 479 18.59 -6.66 -3.95
C ASN A 479 17.85 -7.14 -5.20
N GLU A 480 16.72 -7.83 -5.04
CA GLU A 480 15.84 -8.27 -6.15
C GLU A 480 14.92 -7.15 -6.64
N LYS A 481 14.52 -6.22 -5.75
CA LYS A 481 13.59 -5.12 -6.07
C LYS A 481 13.65 -4.02 -5.01
N THR A 482 13.74 -2.77 -5.45
CA THR A 482 13.75 -1.59 -4.56
C THR A 482 12.73 -0.57 -5.03
N ALA A 483 12.04 0.05 -4.07
CA ALA A 483 11.10 1.10 -4.37
C ALA A 483 11.77 2.38 -4.90
N TYR A 484 12.95 2.71 -4.35
CA TYR A 484 13.81 3.81 -4.81
C TYR A 484 15.11 3.21 -5.35
N PRO A 485 15.26 3.01 -6.67
CA PRO A 485 16.46 2.40 -7.26
C PRO A 485 17.71 3.28 -7.18
N GLN A 486 17.53 4.58 -6.99
CA GLN A 486 18.58 5.58 -6.88
C GLN A 486 19.19 5.61 -5.47
N ARG A 487 19.82 4.50 -5.07
CA ARG A 487 20.32 4.25 -3.70
C ARG A 487 21.31 5.32 -3.21
N ALA A 488 22.20 5.78 -4.09
CA ALA A 488 23.19 6.81 -3.76
C ALA A 488 22.51 8.15 -3.45
N GLN A 489 21.61 8.60 -4.34
CA GLN A 489 20.86 9.84 -4.14
C GLN A 489 19.99 9.78 -2.87
N TYR A 490 19.38 8.63 -2.60
CA TYR A 490 18.62 8.43 -1.37
C TYR A 490 19.50 8.54 -0.13
N LYS A 491 20.68 7.90 -0.13
CA LYS A 491 21.65 7.99 0.96
C LYS A 491 22.12 9.43 1.19
N ASP A 492 22.46 10.14 0.12
CA ASP A 492 22.90 11.54 0.19
C ASP A 492 21.79 12.43 0.79
N LEU A 493 20.53 12.21 0.38
CA LEU A 493 19.36 12.88 0.95
C LEU A 493 19.23 12.63 2.46
N VAL A 494 19.29 11.37 2.90
CA VAL A 494 19.19 10.97 4.31
C VAL A 494 20.27 11.66 5.14
N GLU A 495 21.52 11.63 4.67
CA GLU A 495 22.65 12.26 5.37
C GLU A 495 22.50 13.78 5.46
N ALA A 496 22.06 14.43 4.38
CA ALA A 496 21.81 15.86 4.36
C ALA A 496 20.70 16.27 5.34
N VAL A 497 19.57 15.56 5.34
CA VAL A 497 18.43 15.82 6.24
C VAL A 497 18.79 15.54 7.69
N LYS A 498 19.51 14.46 7.99
CA LYS A 498 20.00 14.15 9.34
C LYS A 498 20.85 15.29 9.87
N LYS A 499 21.82 15.78 9.08
CA LYS A 499 22.68 16.90 9.46
C LYS A 499 21.85 18.16 9.73
N TYR A 500 20.86 18.44 8.89
CA TYR A 500 19.99 19.60 9.04
C TYR A 500 19.08 19.53 10.27
N CYS A 501 18.58 18.34 10.63
CA CYS A 501 17.82 18.12 11.87
C CYS A 501 18.66 18.45 13.10
N VAL A 502 19.90 17.95 13.16
CA VAL A 502 20.83 18.21 14.27
C VAL A 502 21.10 19.71 14.41
N GLN A 503 21.30 20.42 13.29
CA GLN A 503 21.54 21.87 13.29
C GLN A 503 20.35 22.68 13.82
N ASN A 504 19.13 22.18 13.68
CA ASN A 504 17.90 22.86 14.06
C ASN A 504 17.24 22.29 15.34
N ASN A 505 17.97 21.50 16.12
CA ASN A 505 17.46 20.87 17.36
C ASN A 505 16.18 20.03 17.14
N VAL A 506 16.12 19.29 16.03
CA VAL A 506 15.05 18.34 15.71
C VAL A 506 15.61 16.92 15.82
N ALA A 507 14.90 16.03 16.51
CA ALA A 507 15.25 14.62 16.59
C ALA A 507 15.04 13.96 15.21
N PHE A 508 16.02 13.21 14.74
CA PHE A 508 15.97 12.51 13.46
C PHE A 508 15.82 11.01 13.67
N VAL A 509 14.74 10.43 13.16
CA VAL A 509 14.48 8.99 13.16
C VAL A 509 14.48 8.48 11.72
N ASP A 510 15.43 7.60 11.41
CA ASP A 510 15.51 6.94 10.11
C ASP A 510 14.94 5.52 10.19
N ALA A 511 13.72 5.33 9.69
CA ALA A 511 13.06 4.03 9.64
C ALA A 511 13.12 3.38 8.24
N SER A 512 13.95 3.90 7.33
CA SER A 512 14.03 3.48 5.92
C SER A 512 14.12 1.97 5.72
N TYR A 513 14.91 1.28 6.56
CA TYR A 513 15.34 -0.11 6.37
C TYR A 513 14.77 -1.10 7.40
N ILE A 514 13.78 -0.70 8.21
CA ILE A 514 13.29 -1.57 9.30
C ILE A 514 12.28 -2.64 8.84
N LEU A 515 11.76 -2.53 7.61
CA LEU A 515 10.72 -3.40 7.06
C LEU A 515 11.25 -4.26 5.91
N SER A 516 10.64 -5.43 5.73
CA SER A 516 10.99 -6.42 4.70
C SER A 516 9.92 -6.49 3.61
N LYS A 517 10.17 -7.29 2.56
CA LYS A 517 9.22 -7.48 1.44
C LYS A 517 7.84 -7.93 1.90
N ASP A 518 7.77 -8.74 2.96
CA ASP A 518 6.53 -9.32 3.48
C ASP A 518 5.64 -8.27 4.17
N ASN A 519 6.19 -7.08 4.44
CA ASN A 519 5.46 -5.98 5.07
C ASN A 519 4.79 -5.05 4.05
N PHE A 520 5.19 -5.11 2.78
CA PHE A 520 4.62 -4.31 1.70
C PHE A 520 3.88 -5.23 0.73
N GLY A 521 3.13 -4.67 -0.19
CA GLY A 521 2.82 -5.42 -1.40
C GLY A 521 2.90 -4.61 -2.65
N LEU A 522 2.37 -5.24 -3.68
CA LEU A 522 2.50 -4.80 -5.04
C LEU A 522 1.13 -4.35 -5.54
N TYR A 523 1.12 -3.27 -6.30
CA TYR A 523 -0.06 -2.95 -7.09
C TYR A 523 -0.34 -4.14 -8.03
N THR A 524 -1.55 -4.68 -7.98
CA THR A 524 -1.90 -5.90 -8.73
C THR A 524 -2.53 -5.59 -10.09
N ASN A 525 -3.02 -4.36 -10.28
CA ASN A 525 -3.80 -3.92 -11.44
C ASN A 525 -3.36 -2.53 -11.95
N GLY A 526 -3.78 -2.18 -13.17
CA GLY A 526 -3.54 -0.86 -13.78
C GLY A 526 -2.08 -0.61 -14.20
N GLU A 527 -1.78 0.57 -14.73
CA GLU A 527 -0.44 0.94 -15.26
C GLU A 527 0.70 0.83 -14.23
N LYS A 528 0.35 0.80 -12.94
CA LYS A 528 1.29 0.63 -11.82
C LYS A 528 1.46 -0.82 -11.38
N LYS A 529 0.85 -1.81 -12.05
CA LYS A 529 0.99 -3.23 -11.68
C LYS A 529 2.46 -3.62 -11.51
N GLY A 530 2.78 -4.28 -10.40
CA GLY A 530 4.14 -4.63 -10.02
C GLY A 530 4.91 -3.51 -9.33
N LYS A 531 4.40 -2.27 -9.25
CA LYS A 531 4.99 -1.23 -8.41
C LYS A 531 4.86 -1.62 -6.94
N ILE A 532 5.88 -1.33 -6.15
CA ILE A 532 5.83 -1.46 -4.70
C ILE A 532 4.93 -0.38 -4.13
N ASP A 533 3.95 -0.75 -3.31
CA ASP A 533 3.18 0.22 -2.54
C ASP A 533 3.97 0.61 -1.29
N VAL A 534 4.79 1.68 -1.39
CA VAL A 534 5.53 2.22 -0.23
C VAL A 534 4.68 3.08 0.69
N LEU A 535 3.45 3.36 0.29
CA LEU A 535 2.54 4.21 1.06
C LEU A 535 1.74 3.40 2.08
N HIS A 536 1.67 2.08 1.91
CA HIS A 536 0.91 1.18 2.77
C HIS A 536 1.74 -0.06 3.13
N PHE A 537 1.79 -0.37 4.42
CA PHE A 537 2.33 -1.63 4.91
C PHE A 537 1.32 -2.33 5.82
N ASN A 538 1.52 -3.62 6.03
CA ASN A 538 0.62 -4.45 6.83
C ASN A 538 0.71 -4.14 8.35
N ALA A 539 -0.17 -4.77 9.13
CA ALA A 539 -0.23 -4.57 10.58
C ALA A 539 1.11 -4.86 11.30
N GLU A 540 1.88 -5.85 10.83
CA GLU A 540 3.20 -6.15 11.37
C GLU A 540 4.19 -5.01 11.10
N GLY A 541 4.12 -4.38 9.92
CA GLY A 541 4.93 -3.20 9.59
C GLY A 541 4.63 -2.01 10.50
N HIS A 542 3.35 -1.75 10.79
CA HIS A 542 2.94 -0.72 11.75
C HIS A 542 3.45 -1.00 13.17
N GLU A 543 3.41 -2.27 13.60
CA GLU A 543 3.92 -2.69 14.89
C GLU A 543 5.45 -2.51 14.98
N LYS A 544 6.21 -2.93 13.97
CA LYS A 544 7.66 -2.74 13.89
C LYS A 544 8.03 -1.26 13.94
N LEU A 545 7.33 -0.42 13.18
CA LEU A 545 7.56 1.03 13.17
C LEU A 545 7.27 1.68 14.53
N ALA A 546 6.17 1.30 15.20
CA ALA A 546 5.86 1.81 16.53
C ALA A 546 6.95 1.48 17.55
N LYS A 547 7.40 0.21 17.60
CA LYS A 547 8.48 -0.23 18.49
C LYS A 547 9.80 0.49 18.19
N TYR A 548 10.10 0.68 16.91
CA TYR A 548 11.30 1.39 16.48
C TYR A 548 11.29 2.86 16.94
N ILE A 549 10.18 3.58 16.74
CA ILE A 549 10.05 4.97 17.20
C ILE A 549 10.21 5.07 18.72
N ILE A 550 9.59 4.17 19.48
CA ILE A 550 9.72 4.14 20.95
C ILE A 550 11.19 3.95 21.36
N LYS A 551 11.89 3.02 20.71
CA LYS A 551 13.29 2.74 20.97
C LYS A 551 14.18 3.95 20.67
N GLU A 552 14.05 4.53 19.48
CA GLU A 552 14.91 5.65 19.03
C GLU A 552 14.68 6.92 19.84
N LEU A 553 13.48 7.10 20.41
CA LEU A 553 13.12 8.26 21.20
C LEU A 553 13.17 8.03 22.73
N ASN A 554 13.50 6.80 23.17
CA ASN A 554 13.50 6.38 24.58
C ASN A 554 12.18 6.70 25.33
N LEU A 555 11.04 6.33 24.74
CA LEU A 555 9.70 6.66 25.25
C LEU A 555 9.18 5.74 26.35
#